data_AF-A0A345XX78-F1
#
_entry.id   AF-A0A345XX78-F1
#
_cell.length_a   1.000
_cell.length_b   1.000
_cell.length_c   1.000
_cell.angle_alpha   90.00
_cell.angle_beta   90.00
_cell.angle_gamma   90.00
#
_symmetry.space_group_name_H-M   'P 1'
#
loop_
_entity.id
_entity.type
_entity.pdbx_description
1 polymer ?
#
loop_
_entity_poly.entity_id
_entity_poly.type
_entity_poly.pdbx_seq_one_letter_code
_entity_poly.pdbx_strand_id
1 'polypeptide(L)'
;MTSPTSDEERRPQPVDVPLLQIGGSPAEAAPGGGGCGDGCGCAAGADEPYGAGGRDYGLDPLDCGLDPALARLIQDAGLDPVQVEDVAHLAIEEDLDHGVDVTTVATVPENAIATGDFTAREAGTVAGLRIAEAVLSVVCTDEFEVERHAEDGERVEPGQRLLTVRARTRDLLTGERSALNLLCRLSGIATATRAWSDALEGTRTRVRDTRKTTPGLRALEKYAVRCGGGVNHRFALSDAALIKDNHVIAAGGVAEAFKQVRDAVREFGGTDIPIEVEVDRLDQIEPVLAEGADLLLLDNFTPEQTAEAVALVAGRARLESSGRLALESARTYADTGVDYLAVGALTHSAPILDIGLDLRDEAQEVG
;
A
#
# COMPACT_ATOMS: atom_id res chain seq x y z
N MET A 1 40.04 -35.81 -24.91
CA MET A 1 39.72 -34.77 -25.91
C MET A 1 38.50 -35.30 -26.65
N THR A 2 37.28 -34.81 -26.50
CA THR A 2 36.77 -33.48 -26.13
C THR A 2 35.29 -33.64 -25.71
N SER A 3 34.92 -33.21 -24.50
CA SER A 3 33.67 -32.44 -24.30
C SER A 3 33.87 -31.08 -24.99
N PRO A 4 32.85 -30.40 -25.55
CA PRO A 4 31.59 -30.08 -24.84
C PRO A 4 30.32 -30.04 -25.73
N THR A 5 29.15 -30.20 -25.13
CA THR A 5 27.93 -29.52 -25.61
C THR A 5 27.29 -28.86 -24.40
N SER A 6 27.16 -27.55 -24.53
CA SER A 6 26.84 -26.55 -23.53
C SER A 6 25.43 -26.67 -22.98
N ASP A 7 25.30 -26.52 -21.67
CA ASP A 7 24.04 -26.31 -20.92
C ASP A 7 23.32 -24.97 -21.28
N GLU A 8 23.73 -24.27 -22.35
CA GLU A 8 23.16 -22.97 -22.74
C GLU A 8 21.77 -23.08 -23.41
N GLU A 9 21.40 -24.23 -23.96
CA GLU A 9 20.14 -24.39 -24.71
C GLU A 9 18.91 -24.65 -23.82
N ARG A 10 19.04 -24.64 -22.49
CA ARG A 10 17.94 -24.97 -21.56
C ARG A 10 17.36 -23.79 -20.78
N ARG A 11 17.71 -22.54 -21.15
CA ARG A 11 17.03 -21.37 -20.57
C ARG A 11 15.69 -21.15 -21.28
N PRO A 12 14.55 -21.14 -20.54
CA PRO A 12 13.27 -20.77 -21.13
C PRO A 12 13.39 -19.37 -21.75
N GLN A 13 12.97 -19.25 -23.00
CA GLN A 13 12.90 -17.96 -23.70
C GLN A 13 11.89 -17.08 -22.96
N PRO A 14 12.25 -15.84 -22.56
CA PRO A 14 11.29 -14.91 -22.01
C PRO A 14 10.18 -14.68 -23.02
N VAL A 15 8.93 -14.93 -22.61
CA VAL A 15 7.76 -14.48 -23.35
C VAL A 15 7.47 -13.04 -22.95
N ASP A 16 7.28 -12.17 -23.94
CA ASP A 16 6.82 -10.80 -23.72
C ASP A 16 5.37 -10.84 -23.22
N VAL A 17 5.23 -10.99 -21.91
CA VAL A 17 3.95 -10.80 -21.21
C VAL A 17 3.88 -9.35 -20.73
N PRO A 18 2.82 -8.61 -21.07
CA PRO A 18 2.62 -7.27 -20.50
C PRO A 18 2.54 -7.39 -18.97
N LEU A 19 3.12 -6.42 -18.27
CA LEU A 19 3.03 -6.36 -16.82
C LEU A 19 1.58 -6.11 -16.41
N LEU A 20 1.07 -6.90 -15.46
CA LEU A 20 -0.23 -6.69 -14.85
C LEU A 20 -0.29 -5.27 -14.27
N GLN A 21 -1.29 -4.50 -14.68
CA GLN A 21 -1.62 -3.22 -14.05
C GLN A 21 -2.50 -3.53 -12.83
N ILE A 22 -2.09 -3.07 -11.65
CA ILE A 22 -2.87 -3.19 -10.41
C ILE A 22 -3.67 -1.90 -10.26
N GLY A 23 -5.00 -1.98 -10.10
CA GLY A 23 -5.88 -0.79 -10.06
C GLY A 23 -6.19 -0.20 -11.44
N GLY A 24 -5.95 -0.94 -12.53
CA GLY A 24 -6.37 -0.53 -13.88
C GLY A 24 -7.73 -1.15 -14.22
N SER A 25 -8.62 -0.42 -14.89
CA SER A 25 -9.90 -0.99 -15.33
C SER A 25 -9.68 -2.18 -16.27
N PRO A 26 -10.57 -3.21 -16.26
CA PRO A 26 -10.45 -4.41 -17.10
C PRO A 26 -10.31 -4.14 -18.61
N ALA A 27 -10.71 -2.95 -19.07
CA ALA A 27 -10.66 -2.53 -20.47
C ALA A 27 -9.24 -2.20 -20.99
N GLU A 28 -8.24 -2.02 -20.13
CA GLU A 28 -6.85 -1.73 -20.53
C GLU A 28 -6.01 -3.00 -20.79
N ALA A 29 -6.55 -4.19 -20.52
CA ALA A 29 -5.97 -5.44 -20.98
C ALA A 29 -6.09 -5.51 -22.51
N ALA A 30 -5.01 -5.16 -23.22
CA ALA A 30 -4.94 -5.22 -24.68
C ALA A 30 -5.52 -6.53 -25.25
N PRO A 31 -6.17 -6.52 -26.43
CA PRO A 31 -6.76 -7.71 -27.03
C PRO A 31 -5.64 -8.60 -27.59
N GLY A 32 -5.03 -9.40 -26.72
CA GLY A 32 -4.05 -10.42 -27.08
C GLY A 32 -4.76 -11.68 -27.55
N GLY A 33 -4.77 -11.90 -28.87
CA GLY A 33 -5.36 -13.07 -29.50
C GLY A 33 -4.85 -14.39 -28.92
N GLY A 34 -5.78 -15.17 -28.37
CA GLY A 34 -5.60 -16.55 -27.95
C GLY A 34 -6.96 -17.21 -27.94
N GLY A 35 -7.29 -17.90 -29.03
CA GLY A 35 -8.60 -18.52 -29.24
C GLY A 35 -8.95 -19.54 -28.16
N CYS A 36 -10.07 -19.32 -27.49
CA CYS A 36 -10.84 -20.40 -26.88
C CYS A 36 -11.69 -21.04 -27.99
N GLY A 37 -11.62 -22.37 -28.08
CA GLY A 37 -11.95 -23.15 -29.27
C GLY A 37 -13.42 -23.16 -29.69
N ASP A 38 -13.59 -23.66 -30.92
CA ASP A 38 -14.85 -24.11 -31.49
C ASP A 38 -15.67 -24.91 -30.46
N GLY A 39 -16.78 -24.35 -29.99
CA GLY A 39 -17.67 -25.07 -29.09
C GLY A 39 -18.78 -24.28 -28.43
N CYS A 40 -18.77 -22.95 -28.42
CA CYS A 40 -19.87 -22.18 -27.85
C CYS A 40 -20.80 -21.63 -28.94
N GLY A 41 -21.87 -22.38 -29.19
CA GLY A 41 -22.96 -21.94 -30.07
C GLY A 41 -23.75 -20.81 -29.45
N CYS A 42 -23.49 -19.58 -29.90
CA CYS A 42 -24.39 -18.44 -29.74
C CYS A 42 -24.43 -17.66 -31.07
N ALA A 43 -24.99 -18.30 -32.10
CA ALA A 43 -25.45 -17.63 -33.30
C ALA A 43 -26.94 -17.28 -33.13
N ALA A 44 -27.25 -16.00 -32.95
CA ALA A 44 -28.49 -15.41 -33.46
C ALA A 44 -28.44 -13.87 -33.37
N GLY A 45 -28.36 -13.22 -34.54
CA GLY A 45 -28.94 -11.89 -34.75
C GLY A 45 -28.00 -10.69 -34.71
N ALA A 46 -27.05 -10.62 -35.65
CA ALA A 46 -26.52 -9.34 -36.11
C ALA A 46 -27.48 -8.76 -37.15
N ASP A 47 -28.01 -7.56 -36.92
CA ASP A 47 -28.43 -6.60 -37.94
C ASP A 47 -28.85 -5.30 -37.24
N GLU A 48 -27.89 -4.38 -36.97
CA GLU A 48 -28.13 -2.95 -37.13
C GLU A 48 -26.80 -2.21 -37.44
N PRO A 49 -26.81 -1.19 -38.31
CA PRO A 49 -25.61 -0.66 -38.95
C PRO A 49 -24.96 0.46 -38.13
N TYR A 50 -23.64 0.50 -38.21
CA TYR A 50 -22.76 1.59 -37.79
C TYR A 50 -23.30 2.99 -38.12
N GLY A 51 -23.46 3.84 -37.10
CA GLY A 51 -23.40 5.30 -37.23
C GLY A 51 -24.44 6.10 -36.46
N ALA A 52 -23.97 7.10 -35.71
CA ALA A 52 -24.71 8.21 -35.09
C ALA A 52 -25.37 7.94 -33.72
N GLY A 53 -24.52 7.64 -32.74
CA GLY A 53 -24.82 7.84 -31.33
C GLY A 53 -23.50 7.82 -30.57
N GLY A 54 -22.85 8.98 -30.44
CA GLY A 54 -21.67 9.11 -29.60
C GLY A 54 -22.05 8.79 -28.17
N ARG A 55 -21.89 7.51 -27.78
CA ARG A 55 -21.69 7.18 -26.38
C ARG A 55 -20.28 7.63 -26.10
N ASP A 56 -20.20 8.79 -25.47
CA ASP A 56 -19.08 9.14 -24.63
C ASP A 56 -18.91 7.98 -23.65
N TYR A 57 -18.03 7.04 -23.98
CA TYR A 57 -17.52 6.05 -23.02
C TYR A 57 -16.54 6.79 -22.12
N GLY A 58 -17.07 7.78 -21.38
CA GLY A 58 -16.36 8.41 -20.29
C GLY A 58 -16.09 7.32 -19.27
N LEU A 59 -14.90 6.72 -19.36
CA LEU A 59 -14.39 5.78 -18.38
C LEU A 59 -14.39 6.52 -17.04
N ASP A 60 -15.31 6.15 -16.16
CA ASP A 60 -15.30 6.62 -14.78
C ASP A 60 -14.15 5.88 -14.08
N PRO A 61 -13.11 6.59 -13.60
CA PRO A 61 -12.03 5.96 -12.83
C PRO A 61 -12.50 5.28 -11.54
N LEU A 62 -13.80 5.40 -11.20
CA LEU A 62 -14.47 4.77 -10.07
C LEU A 62 -15.36 3.57 -10.44
N ASP A 63 -15.28 3.05 -11.68
CA ASP A 63 -16.05 1.87 -12.08
C ASP A 63 -15.50 0.60 -11.39
N CYS A 64 -15.88 0.43 -10.12
CA CYS A 64 -15.61 -0.71 -9.24
C CYS A 64 -16.95 -1.32 -8.79
N GLY A 65 -16.97 -2.61 -8.44
CA GLY A 65 -18.17 -3.32 -7.98
C GLY A 65 -18.58 -3.04 -6.53
N LEU A 66 -17.84 -2.19 -5.81
CA LEU A 66 -18.15 -1.77 -4.44
C LEU A 66 -19.39 -0.87 -4.37
N ASP A 67 -20.05 -0.86 -3.21
CA ASP A 67 -21.10 0.13 -2.92
C ASP A 67 -20.59 1.57 -3.17
N PRO A 68 -21.33 2.43 -3.91
CA PRO A 68 -20.85 3.77 -4.26
C PRO A 68 -20.51 4.66 -3.06
N ALA A 69 -21.19 4.48 -1.91
CA ALA A 69 -20.86 5.24 -0.71
C ALA A 69 -19.54 4.75 -0.09
N LEU A 70 -19.30 3.43 -0.08
CA LEU A 70 -18.02 2.86 0.34
C LEU A 70 -16.87 3.26 -0.58
N ALA A 71 -17.05 3.16 -1.90
CA ALA A 71 -16.05 3.57 -2.90
C ALA A 71 -15.62 5.03 -2.70
N ARG A 72 -16.59 5.91 -2.43
CA ARG A 72 -16.32 7.33 -2.13
C ARG A 72 -15.53 7.52 -0.84
N LEU A 73 -15.85 6.77 0.21
CA LEU A 73 -15.09 6.81 1.48
C LEU A 73 -13.64 6.35 1.29
N ILE A 74 -13.41 5.34 0.46
CA ILE A 74 -12.05 4.86 0.09
C ILE A 74 -11.30 5.94 -0.69
N GLN A 75 -11.97 6.58 -1.65
CA GLN A 75 -11.39 7.68 -2.42
C GLN A 75 -11.04 8.89 -1.55
N ASP A 76 -11.93 9.28 -0.63
CA ASP A 76 -11.71 10.39 0.31
C ASP A 76 -10.54 10.10 1.26
N ALA A 77 -10.27 8.82 1.57
CA ALA A 77 -9.09 8.38 2.30
C ALA A 77 -7.78 8.48 1.47
N GLY A 78 -7.88 8.77 0.17
CA GLY A 78 -6.76 8.85 -0.77
C GLY A 78 -6.25 7.48 -1.21
N LEU A 79 -7.15 6.51 -1.29
CA LEU A 79 -6.93 5.20 -1.89
C LEU A 79 -7.70 5.10 -3.21
N ASP A 80 -7.28 4.20 -4.08
CA ASP A 80 -8.00 3.86 -5.30
C ASP A 80 -9.02 2.74 -5.00
N PRO A 81 -10.34 2.99 -5.14
CA PRO A 81 -11.36 1.99 -4.89
C PRO A 81 -11.23 0.73 -5.74
N VAL A 82 -10.79 0.86 -7.00
CA VAL A 82 -10.58 -0.29 -7.90
C VAL A 82 -9.46 -1.18 -7.36
N GLN A 83 -8.35 -0.58 -6.95
CA GLN A 83 -7.25 -1.33 -6.34
C GLN A 83 -7.65 -2.00 -5.01
N VAL A 84 -8.48 -1.35 -4.19
CA VAL A 84 -8.95 -1.95 -2.94
C VAL A 84 -9.87 -3.13 -3.21
N GLU A 85 -10.74 -3.03 -4.20
CA GLU A 85 -11.57 -4.14 -4.69
C GLU A 85 -10.71 -5.29 -5.24
N ASP A 86 -9.70 -5.02 -6.07
CA ASP A 86 -8.78 -6.04 -6.59
C ASP A 86 -8.10 -6.83 -5.46
N VAL A 87 -7.64 -6.12 -4.42
CA VAL A 87 -7.03 -6.75 -3.23
C VAL A 87 -8.05 -7.57 -2.46
N ALA A 88 -9.29 -7.10 -2.35
CA ALA A 88 -10.37 -7.84 -1.69
C ALA A 88 -10.72 -9.12 -2.45
N HIS A 89 -10.84 -9.08 -3.78
CA HIS A 89 -11.02 -10.26 -4.61
C HIS A 89 -9.86 -11.24 -4.44
N LEU A 90 -8.62 -10.76 -4.57
CA LEU A 90 -7.43 -11.62 -4.41
C LEU A 90 -7.42 -12.33 -3.05
N ALA A 91 -7.74 -11.61 -1.97
CA ALA A 91 -7.75 -12.16 -0.62
C ALA A 91 -8.87 -13.19 -0.39
N ILE A 92 -10.01 -13.06 -1.05
CA ILE A 92 -11.12 -14.04 -0.97
C ILE A 92 -10.87 -15.23 -1.89
N GLU A 93 -10.39 -14.99 -3.11
CA GLU A 93 -10.04 -16.06 -4.06
C GLU A 93 -8.94 -16.96 -3.53
N GLU A 94 -7.93 -16.38 -2.86
CA GLU A 94 -6.88 -17.15 -2.17
C GLU A 94 -7.45 -18.07 -1.09
N ASP A 95 -8.34 -17.57 -0.23
CA ASP A 95 -8.84 -18.32 0.93
C ASP A 95 -9.89 -19.37 0.53
N LEU A 96 -10.61 -19.16 -0.57
CA LEU A 96 -11.57 -20.12 -1.11
C LEU A 96 -10.96 -21.17 -2.05
N ASP A 97 -9.85 -20.85 -2.74
CA ASP A 97 -9.15 -21.72 -3.70
C ASP A 97 -10.11 -22.43 -4.68
N HIS A 98 -10.98 -21.65 -5.34
CA HIS A 98 -12.05 -22.12 -6.25
C HIS A 98 -13.10 -23.06 -5.63
N GLY A 99 -13.07 -23.25 -4.31
CA GLY A 99 -13.96 -24.09 -3.55
C GLY A 99 -15.09 -23.32 -2.85
N VAL A 100 -15.64 -23.95 -1.81
CA VAL A 100 -16.61 -23.35 -0.89
C VAL A 100 -16.08 -23.50 0.52
N ASP A 101 -16.46 -22.59 1.42
CA ASP A 101 -16.21 -22.76 2.85
C ASP A 101 -17.04 -23.94 3.40
N VAL A 102 -16.40 -25.11 3.45
CA VAL A 102 -17.01 -26.38 3.85
C VAL A 102 -17.58 -26.29 5.26
N THR A 103 -16.90 -25.61 6.18
CA THR A 103 -17.30 -25.54 7.58
C THR A 103 -18.54 -24.69 7.74
N THR A 104 -18.53 -23.50 7.14
CA THR A 104 -19.65 -22.56 7.20
C THR A 104 -20.88 -23.13 6.52
N VAL A 105 -20.75 -23.71 5.32
CA VAL A 105 -21.88 -24.32 4.61
C VAL A 105 -22.48 -25.49 5.40
N ALA A 106 -21.66 -26.29 6.09
CA ALA A 106 -22.12 -27.45 6.86
C ALA A 106 -22.78 -27.09 8.20
N THR A 107 -22.36 -26.00 8.84
CA THR A 107 -22.75 -25.69 10.23
C THR A 107 -23.77 -24.57 10.34
N VAL A 108 -23.87 -23.70 9.32
CA VAL A 108 -24.72 -22.49 9.36
C VAL A 108 -25.90 -22.64 8.39
N PRO A 109 -27.15 -22.42 8.83
CA PRO A 109 -28.30 -22.38 7.92
C PRO A 109 -28.18 -21.29 6.85
N GLU A 110 -28.69 -21.55 5.65
CA GLU A 110 -28.57 -20.63 4.49
C GLU A 110 -29.19 -19.25 4.75
N ASN A 111 -30.31 -19.20 5.47
CA ASN A 111 -31.03 -17.96 5.79
C ASN A 111 -30.66 -17.37 7.15
N ALA A 112 -29.59 -17.85 7.80
CA ALA A 112 -29.15 -17.31 9.08
C ALA A 112 -28.59 -15.89 8.88
N ILE A 113 -29.05 -14.96 9.71
CA ILE A 113 -28.52 -13.60 9.81
C ILE A 113 -27.84 -13.49 11.18
N ALA A 114 -26.65 -12.90 11.21
CA ALA A 114 -25.95 -12.62 12.47
C ALA A 114 -25.44 -11.18 12.49
N THR A 115 -25.21 -10.69 13.70
CA THR A 115 -24.51 -9.44 13.94
C THR A 115 -23.14 -9.76 14.49
N GLY A 116 -22.06 -9.33 13.83
CA GLY A 116 -20.69 -9.50 14.27
C GLY A 116 -20.02 -8.17 14.62
N ASP A 117 -19.22 -8.17 15.68
CA ASP A 117 -18.45 -7.01 16.13
C ASP A 117 -16.96 -7.21 15.88
N PHE A 118 -16.35 -6.35 15.06
CA PHE A 118 -14.90 -6.23 14.97
C PHE A 118 -14.40 -5.51 16.23
N THR A 119 -13.62 -6.19 17.05
CA THR A 119 -13.22 -5.72 18.38
C THR A 119 -11.71 -5.75 18.53
N ALA A 120 -11.13 -4.63 18.96
CA ALA A 120 -9.71 -4.56 19.29
C ALA A 120 -9.40 -5.47 20.50
N ARG A 121 -8.39 -6.33 20.39
CA ARG A 121 -7.92 -7.18 21.50
C ARG A 121 -6.75 -6.54 22.24
N GLU A 122 -6.04 -5.64 21.57
CA GLU A 122 -4.90 -4.91 22.08
C GLU A 122 -5.07 -3.40 21.88
N ALA A 123 -4.34 -2.61 22.66
CA ALA A 123 -4.29 -1.16 22.47
C ALA A 123 -3.44 -0.82 21.23
N GLY A 124 -3.89 0.13 20.43
CA GLY A 124 -3.19 0.48 19.18
C GLY A 124 -3.75 1.69 18.46
N THR A 125 -3.44 1.80 17.17
CA THR A 125 -4.03 2.75 16.23
C THR A 125 -4.67 1.97 15.09
N VAL A 126 -5.96 2.17 14.87
CA VAL A 126 -6.71 1.43 13.85
C VAL A 126 -6.45 2.00 12.47
N ALA A 127 -6.33 1.12 11.46
CA ALA A 127 -6.30 1.51 10.05
C ALA A 127 -6.81 0.37 9.18
N GLY A 128 -7.59 0.71 8.15
CA GLY A 128 -8.12 -0.22 7.17
C GLY A 128 -9.54 -0.68 7.44
N LEU A 129 -10.33 0.05 8.24
CA LEU A 129 -11.74 -0.27 8.48
C LEU A 129 -12.52 -0.35 7.16
N ARG A 130 -12.30 0.61 6.27
CA ARG A 130 -12.98 0.65 4.95
C ARG A 130 -12.51 -0.46 4.00
N ILE A 131 -11.30 -0.97 4.21
CA ILE A 131 -10.75 -2.08 3.44
C ILE A 131 -11.37 -3.40 3.93
N ALA A 132 -11.57 -3.57 5.24
CA ALA A 132 -12.32 -4.70 5.78
C ALA A 132 -13.76 -4.71 5.27
N GLU A 133 -14.41 -3.54 5.22
CA GLU A 133 -15.75 -3.39 4.62
C GLU A 133 -15.77 -3.77 3.13
N ALA A 134 -14.73 -3.41 2.37
CA ALA A 134 -14.63 -3.77 0.95
C ALA A 134 -14.53 -5.29 0.76
N VAL A 135 -13.76 -5.99 1.62
CA VAL A 135 -13.72 -7.47 1.62
C VAL A 135 -15.11 -8.06 1.86
N LEU A 136 -15.83 -7.54 2.86
CA LEU A 136 -17.19 -8.00 3.14
C LEU A 136 -18.16 -7.69 2.00
N SER A 137 -18.01 -6.54 1.34
CA SER A 137 -18.82 -6.16 0.17
C SER A 137 -18.63 -7.10 -1.02
N VAL A 138 -17.43 -7.64 -1.22
CA VAL A 138 -17.16 -8.62 -2.28
C VAL A 138 -17.86 -9.96 -2.00
N VAL A 139 -18.01 -10.35 -0.74
CA VAL A 139 -18.61 -11.63 -0.34
C VAL A 139 -20.13 -11.54 -0.17
N CYS A 140 -20.64 -10.43 0.39
CA CYS A 140 -22.06 -10.23 0.66
C CYS A 140 -22.78 -9.90 -0.64
N THR A 141 -23.35 -10.91 -1.30
CA THR A 141 -24.12 -10.73 -2.55
C THR A 141 -25.48 -10.06 -2.37
N ASP A 142 -25.97 -9.99 -1.12
CA ASP A 142 -27.18 -9.27 -0.70
C ASP A 142 -26.81 -8.02 0.13
N GLU A 143 -27.78 -7.18 0.50
CA GLU A 143 -27.53 -6.03 1.37
C GLU A 143 -26.96 -6.45 2.75
N PHE A 144 -25.87 -5.79 3.17
CA PHE A 144 -25.31 -5.88 4.51
C PHE A 144 -25.28 -4.51 5.18
N GLU A 145 -25.44 -4.47 6.49
CA GLU A 145 -25.44 -3.22 7.26
C GLU A 145 -24.12 -3.10 8.03
N VAL A 146 -23.52 -1.90 8.02
CA VAL A 146 -22.31 -1.59 8.77
C VAL A 146 -22.54 -0.36 9.65
N GLU A 147 -22.35 -0.52 10.95
CA GLU A 147 -22.20 0.56 11.91
C GLU A 147 -20.73 0.72 12.27
N ARG A 148 -20.24 1.96 12.30
CA ARG A 148 -18.81 2.27 12.49
C ARG A 148 -18.64 3.01 13.80
N HIS A 149 -17.77 2.47 14.65
CA HIS A 149 -17.55 2.94 16.02
C HIS A 149 -16.22 3.67 16.20
N ALA A 150 -15.35 3.59 15.19
CA ALA A 150 -14.04 4.22 15.15
C ALA A 150 -13.73 4.71 13.73
N GLU A 151 -12.79 5.65 13.61
CA GLU A 151 -12.25 6.09 12.34
C GLU A 151 -10.78 5.68 12.18
N ASP A 152 -10.33 5.48 10.93
CA ASP A 152 -8.94 5.16 10.65
C ASP A 152 -8.00 6.28 11.15
N GLY A 153 -6.95 5.90 11.88
CA GLY A 153 -6.03 6.81 12.58
C GLY A 153 -6.40 7.09 14.03
N GLU A 154 -7.53 6.61 14.51
CA GLU A 154 -7.93 6.69 15.92
C GLU A 154 -7.14 5.70 16.79
N ARG A 155 -6.89 6.09 18.04
CA ARG A 155 -6.34 5.18 19.05
C ARG A 155 -7.45 4.34 19.66
N VAL A 156 -7.19 3.06 19.86
CA VAL A 156 -8.17 2.11 20.36
C VAL A 156 -7.63 1.37 21.57
N GLU A 157 -8.54 0.95 22.44
CA GLU A 157 -8.25 0.18 23.65
C GLU A 157 -8.82 -1.26 23.55
N PRO A 158 -8.28 -2.22 24.30
CA PRO A 158 -8.82 -3.58 24.34
C PRO A 158 -10.31 -3.61 24.69
N GLY A 159 -11.09 -4.37 23.92
CA GLY A 159 -12.54 -4.49 24.06
C GLY A 159 -13.33 -3.39 23.33
N GLN A 160 -12.67 -2.41 22.71
CA GLN A 160 -13.35 -1.40 21.90
C GLN A 160 -13.86 -2.01 20.59
N ARG A 161 -15.16 -1.84 20.34
CA ARG A 161 -15.77 -2.15 19.05
C ARG A 161 -15.32 -1.14 18.00
N LEU A 162 -15.02 -1.62 16.81
CA LEU A 162 -14.52 -0.84 15.68
C LEU A 162 -15.58 -0.78 14.58
N LEU A 163 -16.14 -1.93 14.23
CA LEU A 163 -17.25 -2.09 13.29
C LEU A 163 -18.27 -3.06 13.87
N THR A 164 -19.55 -2.82 13.63
CA THR A 164 -20.62 -3.80 13.78
C THR A 164 -21.19 -4.08 12.40
N VAL A 165 -21.26 -5.35 12.03
CA VAL A 165 -21.77 -5.78 10.73
C VAL A 165 -22.95 -6.73 10.93
N ARG A 166 -24.06 -6.46 10.23
CA ARG A 166 -25.20 -7.36 10.15
C ARG A 166 -25.35 -7.88 8.72
N ALA A 167 -25.23 -9.19 8.54
CA ALA A 167 -25.24 -9.83 7.23
C ALA A 167 -25.71 -11.29 7.34
N ARG A 168 -25.82 -11.97 6.19
CA ARG A 168 -25.95 -13.44 6.17
C ARG A 168 -24.75 -14.03 6.91
N THR A 169 -25.01 -14.90 7.88
CA THR A 169 -23.98 -15.47 8.74
C THR A 169 -22.93 -16.22 7.92
N ARG A 170 -23.33 -16.85 6.82
CA ARG A 170 -22.39 -17.55 5.93
C ARG A 170 -21.39 -16.58 5.29
N ASP A 171 -21.87 -15.50 4.70
CA ASP A 171 -21.02 -14.50 4.04
C ASP A 171 -20.06 -13.84 5.03
N LEU A 172 -20.58 -13.49 6.22
CA LEU A 172 -19.77 -12.87 7.26
C LEU A 172 -18.60 -13.76 7.71
N LEU A 173 -18.85 -15.07 7.89
CA LEU A 173 -17.81 -16.03 8.27
C LEU A 173 -16.83 -16.31 7.13
N THR A 174 -17.32 -16.38 5.88
CA THR A 174 -16.46 -16.55 4.70
C THR A 174 -15.53 -15.34 4.49
N GLY A 175 -16.01 -14.12 4.73
CA GLY A 175 -15.19 -12.91 4.61
C GLY A 175 -14.31 -12.59 5.83
N GLU A 176 -14.55 -13.25 6.97
CA GLU A 176 -13.93 -12.90 8.26
C GLU A 176 -12.40 -12.88 8.18
N ARG A 177 -11.79 -13.99 7.76
CA ARG A 177 -10.33 -14.15 7.86
C ARG A 177 -9.60 -13.19 6.94
N SER A 178 -10.05 -13.03 5.71
CA SER A 178 -9.46 -12.10 4.74
C SER A 178 -9.60 -10.65 5.19
N ALA A 179 -10.77 -10.26 5.74
CA ALA A 179 -10.98 -8.93 6.29
C ALA A 179 -10.06 -8.65 7.50
N LEU A 180 -10.00 -9.59 8.46
CA LEU A 180 -9.15 -9.47 9.65
C LEU A 180 -7.66 -9.44 9.29
N ASN A 181 -7.20 -10.27 8.34
CA ASN A 181 -5.78 -10.30 7.95
C ASN A 181 -5.30 -8.93 7.44
N LEU A 182 -6.10 -8.26 6.60
CA LEU A 182 -5.81 -6.92 6.12
C LEU A 182 -5.93 -5.88 7.25
N LEU A 183 -7.04 -5.89 8.01
CA LEU A 183 -7.28 -4.92 9.08
C LEU A 183 -6.20 -4.99 10.18
N CYS A 184 -5.86 -6.18 10.65
CA CYS A 184 -4.82 -6.41 11.67
C CYS A 184 -3.45 -5.96 11.17
N ARG A 185 -3.11 -6.26 9.91
CA ARG A 185 -1.84 -5.83 9.29
C ARG A 185 -1.74 -4.31 9.23
N LEU A 186 -2.75 -3.66 8.68
CA LEU A 186 -2.75 -2.21 8.47
C LEU A 186 -2.80 -1.46 9.81
N SER A 187 -3.62 -1.92 10.75
CA SER A 187 -3.64 -1.38 12.11
C SER A 187 -2.31 -1.59 12.84
N GLY A 188 -1.62 -2.69 12.59
CA GLY A 188 -0.26 -2.92 13.07
C GLY A 188 0.76 -1.90 12.56
N ILE A 189 0.73 -1.60 11.25
CA ILE A 189 1.56 -0.57 10.61
C ILE A 189 1.26 0.83 11.18
N ALA A 190 -0.04 1.16 11.32
CA ALA A 190 -0.46 2.44 11.88
C ALA A 190 -0.02 2.57 13.35
N THR A 191 -0.15 1.51 14.14
CA THR A 191 0.30 1.46 15.54
C THR A 191 1.82 1.66 15.65
N ALA A 192 2.60 0.92 14.86
CA ALA A 192 4.06 1.07 14.83
C ALA A 192 4.45 2.50 14.43
N THR A 193 3.82 3.04 13.39
CA THR A 193 4.08 4.42 12.92
C THR A 193 3.70 5.45 13.98
N ARG A 194 2.61 5.23 14.71
CA ARG A 194 2.18 6.12 15.78
C ARG A 194 3.21 6.20 16.90
N ALA A 195 3.80 5.09 17.30
CA ALA A 195 4.87 5.08 18.29
C ALA A 195 6.07 5.95 17.87
N TRP A 196 6.44 5.93 16.57
CA TRP A 196 7.45 6.84 16.03
C TRP A 196 6.99 8.30 16.04
N SER A 197 5.76 8.57 15.60
CA SER A 197 5.21 9.93 15.57
C SER A 197 5.18 10.56 16.98
N ASP A 198 4.78 9.79 17.98
CA ASP A 198 4.76 10.22 19.39
C ASP A 198 6.18 10.50 19.92
N ALA A 199 7.16 9.65 19.59
CA ALA A 199 8.56 9.85 20.02
C ALA A 199 9.18 11.13 19.44
N LEU A 200 8.67 11.58 18.29
CA LEU A 200 9.11 12.79 17.58
C LEU A 200 8.32 14.05 17.98
N GLU A 201 7.33 13.94 18.88
CA GLU A 201 6.50 15.06 19.30
C GLU A 201 7.34 16.22 19.88
N GLY A 202 6.99 17.44 19.48
CA GLY A 202 7.73 18.65 19.83
C GLY A 202 8.96 18.95 18.97
N THR A 203 9.27 18.09 17.98
CA THR A 203 10.33 18.32 16.99
C THR A 203 9.74 18.68 15.62
N ARG A 204 10.59 19.12 14.68
CA ARG A 204 10.20 19.30 13.27
C ARG A 204 10.31 18.02 12.44
N THR A 205 10.97 17.01 12.99
CA THR A 205 11.28 15.75 12.31
C THR A 205 10.00 14.95 12.09
N ARG A 206 9.87 14.33 10.91
CA ARG A 206 8.74 13.45 10.58
C ARG A 206 9.24 12.05 10.24
N VAL A 207 8.54 11.03 10.73
CA VAL A 207 8.81 9.64 10.32
C VAL A 207 8.24 9.38 8.92
N ARG A 208 9.00 8.66 8.10
CA ARG A 208 8.67 8.30 6.71
C ARG A 208 8.71 6.80 6.47
N ASP A 209 7.85 6.36 5.58
CA ASP A 209 7.87 5.00 5.02
C ASP A 209 8.96 4.82 3.95
N THR A 210 8.96 3.66 3.29
CA THR A 210 9.84 3.38 2.16
C THR A 210 9.09 2.57 1.07
N ARG A 211 9.82 2.12 0.04
CA ARG A 211 9.32 1.14 -0.95
C ARG A 211 9.54 -0.32 -0.52
N LYS A 212 10.06 -0.57 0.68
CA LYS A 212 10.21 -1.90 1.29
C LYS A 212 8.86 -2.34 1.85
N THR A 213 7.91 -2.54 0.95
CA THR A 213 6.50 -2.86 1.22
C THR A 213 6.21 -4.28 0.79
N THR A 214 5.12 -4.86 1.30
CA THR A 214 4.63 -6.13 0.76
C THR A 214 4.23 -5.92 -0.71
N PRO A 215 4.63 -6.81 -1.63
CA PRO A 215 4.15 -6.77 -3.00
C PRO A 215 2.61 -6.79 -3.05
N GLY A 216 2.00 -6.01 -3.95
CA GLY A 216 0.54 -5.86 -4.06
C GLY A 216 -0.10 -4.89 -3.06
N LEU A 217 0.43 -4.77 -1.83
CA LEU A 217 -0.22 -4.00 -0.76
C LEU A 217 0.34 -2.59 -0.52
N ARG A 218 1.23 -2.10 -1.40
CA ARG A 218 1.94 -0.81 -1.18
C ARG A 218 1.01 0.35 -0.86
N ALA A 219 -0.08 0.51 -1.61
CA ALA A 219 -1.01 1.62 -1.39
C ALA A 219 -1.65 1.57 0.01
N LEU A 220 -2.11 0.39 0.41
CA LEU A 220 -2.76 0.15 1.69
C LEU A 220 -1.75 0.33 2.84
N GLU A 221 -0.52 -0.18 2.71
CA GLU A 221 0.52 -0.01 3.73
C GLU A 221 0.95 1.46 3.90
N LYS A 222 1.11 2.19 2.79
CA LYS A 222 1.39 3.64 2.82
C LYS A 222 0.21 4.45 3.36
N TYR A 223 -1.02 3.99 3.15
CA TYR A 223 -2.19 4.55 3.81
C TYR A 223 -2.14 4.36 5.32
N ALA A 224 -1.84 3.14 5.80
CA ALA A 224 -1.71 2.87 7.23
C ALA A 224 -0.61 3.71 7.91
N VAL A 225 0.51 3.98 7.22
CA VAL A 225 1.53 4.92 7.71
C VAL A 225 0.95 6.32 7.92
N ARG A 226 0.14 6.83 6.98
CA ARG A 226 -0.55 8.14 7.14
C ARG A 226 -1.50 8.12 8.33
N CYS A 227 -2.27 7.05 8.52
CA CYS A 227 -3.17 6.89 9.68
C CYS A 227 -2.41 6.92 11.01
N GLY A 228 -1.20 6.34 11.05
CA GLY A 228 -0.31 6.42 12.22
C GLY A 228 0.36 7.79 12.43
N GLY A 229 0.11 8.78 11.57
CA GLY A 229 0.72 10.11 11.67
C GLY A 229 2.13 10.21 11.08
N GLY A 230 2.55 9.23 10.28
CA GLY A 230 3.74 9.30 9.44
C GLY A 230 3.47 10.05 8.14
N VAL A 231 4.52 10.24 7.33
CA VAL A 231 4.40 10.83 5.99
C VAL A 231 4.98 9.88 4.94
N ASN A 232 4.44 9.93 3.73
CA ASN A 232 4.88 9.01 2.68
C ASN A 232 6.14 9.54 1.99
N HIS A 233 7.11 8.66 1.78
CA HIS A 233 8.15 8.82 0.76
C HIS A 233 7.54 8.55 -0.63
N ARG A 234 8.35 8.65 -1.69
CA ARG A 234 7.93 8.36 -3.07
C ARG A 234 7.23 7.00 -3.17
N PHE A 235 6.19 6.95 -3.99
CA PHE A 235 5.35 5.76 -4.10
C PHE A 235 5.98 4.72 -5.05
N ALA A 236 6.47 5.17 -6.20
CA ALA A 236 7.06 4.38 -7.26
C ALA A 236 8.43 4.95 -7.71
N LEU A 237 9.04 4.29 -8.69
CA LEU A 237 10.28 4.77 -9.33
C LEU A 237 10.06 6.01 -10.19
N SER A 238 8.83 6.22 -10.67
CA SER A 238 8.40 7.31 -11.54
C SER A 238 8.25 8.66 -10.81
N ASP A 239 7.95 8.63 -9.51
CA ASP A 239 7.42 9.83 -8.83
C ASP A 239 8.51 10.75 -8.28
N ALA A 240 9.69 10.19 -8.02
CA ALA A 240 10.87 10.94 -7.61
C ALA A 240 12.13 10.17 -7.99
N ALA A 241 13.15 10.89 -8.43
CA ALA A 241 14.46 10.33 -8.67
C ALA A 241 15.20 10.16 -7.34
N LEU A 242 15.77 8.98 -7.11
CA LEU A 242 16.63 8.72 -5.95
C LEU A 242 17.95 8.14 -6.45
N ILE A 243 18.99 8.95 -6.35
CA ILE A 243 20.34 8.59 -6.76
C ILE A 243 20.98 7.82 -5.61
N LYS A 244 21.39 6.59 -5.92
CA LYS A 244 22.05 5.67 -4.96
C LYS A 244 23.50 5.42 -5.36
N ASP A 245 24.26 4.80 -4.46
CA ASP A 245 25.61 4.27 -4.66
C ASP A 245 25.89 3.69 -6.07
N ASN A 246 25.02 2.82 -6.56
CA ASN A 246 25.17 2.16 -7.85
C ASN A 246 25.06 3.15 -9.03
N HIS A 247 24.21 4.16 -8.89
CA HIS A 247 24.06 5.22 -9.90
C HIS A 247 25.24 6.18 -9.86
N VAL A 248 25.77 6.48 -8.67
CA VAL A 248 26.99 7.29 -8.48
C VAL A 248 28.17 6.63 -9.18
N ILE A 249 28.34 5.31 -9.02
CA ILE A 249 29.38 4.53 -9.71
C ILE A 249 29.17 4.58 -11.23
N ALA A 250 27.94 4.34 -11.69
CA ALA A 250 27.61 4.33 -13.12
C ALA A 250 27.86 5.68 -13.81
N ALA A 251 27.56 6.80 -13.12
CA ALA A 251 27.75 8.15 -13.64
C ALA A 251 29.19 8.69 -13.46
N GLY A 252 30.03 8.02 -12.67
CA GLY A 252 31.41 8.44 -12.41
C GLY A 252 31.56 9.52 -11.33
N GLY A 253 30.56 9.70 -10.46
CA GLY A 253 30.60 10.65 -9.34
C GLY A 253 29.22 11.15 -8.93
N VAL A 254 29.10 11.62 -7.68
CA VAL A 254 27.80 11.99 -7.10
C VAL A 254 27.21 13.26 -7.72
N ALA A 255 28.05 14.27 -7.95
CA ALA A 255 27.65 15.52 -8.63
C ALA A 255 27.27 15.26 -10.10
N GLU A 256 28.00 14.38 -10.79
CA GLU A 256 27.72 14.03 -12.17
C GLU A 256 26.43 13.22 -12.31
N ALA A 257 26.17 12.28 -11.39
CA ALA A 257 24.90 11.57 -11.32
C ALA A 257 23.71 12.54 -11.14
N PHE A 258 23.85 13.49 -10.21
CA PHE A 258 22.81 14.50 -9.97
C PHE A 258 22.54 15.35 -11.20
N LYS A 259 23.60 15.83 -11.85
CA LYS A 259 23.49 16.62 -13.07
C LYS A 259 22.79 15.85 -14.20
N GLN A 260 23.17 14.59 -14.43
CA GLN A 260 22.53 13.77 -15.47
C GLN A 260 21.04 13.55 -15.22
N VAL A 261 20.65 13.26 -13.97
CA VAL A 261 19.24 13.12 -13.59
C VAL A 261 18.50 14.44 -13.77
N ARG A 262 19.06 15.56 -13.30
CA ARG A 262 18.47 16.90 -13.44
C ARG A 262 18.24 17.27 -14.90
N ASP A 263 19.22 17.00 -15.76
CA ASP A 263 19.13 17.32 -17.19
C ASP A 263 18.11 16.41 -17.90
N ALA A 264 18.06 15.12 -17.56
CA ALA A 264 17.06 14.18 -18.09
C ALA A 264 15.62 14.53 -17.65
N VAL A 265 15.42 14.88 -16.38
CA VAL A 265 14.13 15.31 -15.83
C VAL A 265 13.58 16.53 -16.59
N ARG A 266 14.46 17.48 -16.93
CA ARG A 266 14.10 18.64 -17.77
C ARG A 266 13.73 18.23 -19.20
N GLU A 267 14.43 17.26 -19.78
CA GLU A 267 14.16 16.77 -21.13
C GLU A 267 12.83 16.02 -21.23
N PHE A 268 12.48 15.23 -20.20
CA PHE A 268 11.19 14.52 -20.13
C PHE A 268 9.98 15.44 -19.93
N GLY A 269 10.17 16.76 -19.84
CA GLY A 269 9.10 17.72 -19.57
C GLY A 269 8.60 17.71 -18.13
N GLY A 270 9.22 16.90 -17.25
CA GLY A 270 8.92 16.82 -15.83
C GLY A 270 9.61 17.96 -15.08
N THR A 271 9.01 19.14 -15.04
CA THR A 271 9.60 20.28 -14.30
C THR A 271 9.55 20.12 -12.77
N ASP A 272 8.77 19.15 -12.27
CA ASP A 272 8.46 18.99 -10.84
C ASP A 272 8.88 17.63 -10.23
N ILE A 273 9.68 16.78 -10.91
CA ILE A 273 10.12 15.51 -10.31
C ILE A 273 11.18 15.80 -9.23
N PRO A 274 10.92 15.47 -7.94
CA PRO A 274 11.91 15.69 -6.88
C PRO A 274 13.13 14.78 -7.10
N ILE A 275 14.32 15.32 -6.83
CA ILE A 275 15.58 14.58 -6.91
C ILE A 275 16.18 14.49 -5.51
N GLU A 276 16.33 13.26 -5.04
CA GLU A 276 16.98 12.92 -3.78
C GLU A 276 18.32 12.23 -4.05
N VAL A 277 19.33 12.55 -3.24
CA VAL A 277 20.66 11.96 -3.37
C VAL A 277 21.07 11.28 -2.07
N GLU A 278 21.41 10.01 -2.16
CA GLU A 278 22.01 9.24 -1.08
C GLU A 278 23.49 9.59 -0.93
N VAL A 279 23.88 9.92 0.30
CA VAL A 279 25.27 10.20 0.69
C VAL A 279 25.66 9.31 1.88
N ASP A 280 26.84 8.72 1.80
CA ASP A 280 27.41 7.84 2.83
C ASP A 280 28.56 8.48 3.61
N ARG A 281 29.01 9.68 3.17
CA ARG A 281 30.07 10.45 3.83
C ARG A 281 29.82 11.95 3.77
N LEU A 282 30.28 12.67 4.80
CA LEU A 282 30.15 14.13 4.92
C LEU A 282 30.79 14.91 3.76
N ASP A 283 31.89 14.41 3.20
CA ASP A 283 32.60 15.06 2.09
C ASP A 283 31.81 15.09 0.76
N GLN A 284 30.76 14.26 0.65
CA GLN A 284 29.87 14.24 -0.51
C GLN A 284 28.78 15.31 -0.47
N ILE A 285 28.51 15.91 0.70
CA ILE A 285 27.40 16.86 0.87
C ILE A 285 27.62 18.14 0.06
N GLU A 286 28.75 18.82 0.23
CA GLU A 286 29.00 20.12 -0.42
C GLU A 286 29.00 20.02 -1.97
N PRO A 287 29.64 19.02 -2.60
CA PRO A 287 29.56 18.83 -4.06
C PRO A 287 28.13 18.69 -4.58
N VAL A 288 27.26 18.01 -3.85
CA VAL A 288 25.87 17.77 -4.27
C VAL A 288 25.00 19.00 -4.02
N LEU A 289 25.22 19.71 -2.92
CA LEU A 289 24.57 21.00 -2.67
C LEU A 289 24.95 22.06 -3.70
N ALA A 290 26.22 22.10 -4.14
CA ALA A 290 26.69 23.03 -5.15
C ALA A 290 25.98 22.84 -6.52
N GLU A 291 25.51 21.62 -6.80
CA GLU A 291 24.72 21.31 -8.01
C GLU A 291 23.22 21.61 -7.85
N GLY A 292 22.76 21.95 -6.64
CA GLY A 292 21.39 22.35 -6.35
C GLY A 292 20.46 21.23 -5.90
N ALA A 293 20.96 20.24 -5.16
CA ALA A 293 20.11 19.21 -4.57
C ALA A 293 19.24 19.76 -3.42
N ASP A 294 17.95 19.47 -3.45
CA ASP A 294 16.98 19.95 -2.46
C ASP A 294 16.70 18.94 -1.32
N LEU A 295 17.09 17.67 -1.50
CA LEU A 295 16.91 16.59 -0.52
C LEU A 295 18.11 15.63 -0.53
N LEU A 296 18.70 15.42 0.64
CA LEU A 296 19.79 14.46 0.83
C LEU A 296 19.38 13.37 1.81
N LEU A 297 19.67 12.12 1.44
CA LEU A 297 19.48 10.95 2.29
C LEU A 297 20.84 10.56 2.89
N LEU A 298 20.95 10.66 4.21
CA LEU A 298 22.13 10.31 4.99
C LEU A 298 22.09 8.82 5.31
N ASP A 299 22.85 7.99 4.59
CA ASP A 299 22.83 6.54 4.77
C ASP A 299 23.75 6.09 5.91
N ASN A 300 23.16 5.49 6.94
CA ASN A 300 23.86 4.92 8.10
C ASN A 300 24.73 5.91 8.91
N PHE A 301 24.43 7.21 8.85
CA PHE A 301 25.10 8.21 9.70
C PHE A 301 24.76 8.01 11.17
N THR A 302 25.72 8.19 12.07
CA THR A 302 25.43 8.29 13.51
C THR A 302 24.72 9.60 13.85
N PRO A 303 24.13 9.77 15.04
CA PRO A 303 23.56 11.05 15.46
C PRO A 303 24.57 12.21 15.42
N GLU A 304 25.83 11.96 15.77
CA GLU A 304 26.89 12.98 15.73
C GLU A 304 27.19 13.41 14.29
N GLN A 305 27.33 12.45 13.37
CA GLN A 305 27.53 12.74 11.96
C GLN A 305 26.30 13.44 11.36
N THR A 306 25.09 13.07 11.80
CA THR A 306 23.85 13.71 11.37
C THR A 306 23.81 15.17 11.82
N ALA A 307 24.20 15.47 13.06
CA ALA A 307 24.30 16.84 13.55
C ALA A 307 25.33 17.67 12.77
N GLU A 308 26.48 17.07 12.42
CA GLU A 308 27.48 17.71 11.56
C GLU A 308 26.92 17.97 10.15
N ALA A 309 26.22 17.00 9.56
CA ALA A 309 25.55 17.16 8.27
C ALA A 309 24.51 18.29 8.31
N VAL A 310 23.66 18.36 9.34
CA VAL A 310 22.68 19.44 9.53
C VAL A 310 23.37 20.80 9.59
N ALA A 311 24.48 20.91 10.32
CA ALA A 311 25.27 22.14 10.41
C ALA A 311 25.90 22.53 9.06
N LEU A 312 26.41 21.56 8.30
CA LEU A 312 26.99 21.78 6.97
C LEU A 312 25.93 22.21 5.94
N VAL A 313 24.77 21.57 5.94
CA VAL A 313 23.67 21.92 5.02
C VAL A 313 23.14 23.32 5.31
N ALA A 314 23.05 23.71 6.58
CA ALA A 314 22.64 25.05 7.02
C ALA A 314 21.31 25.52 6.38
N GLY A 315 20.36 24.59 6.20
CA GLY A 315 19.03 24.87 5.62
C GLY A 315 18.99 24.98 4.09
N ARG A 316 20.09 24.72 3.37
CA ARG A 316 20.13 24.72 1.90
C ARG A 316 19.36 23.56 1.25
N ALA A 317 19.20 22.46 1.96
CA ALA A 317 18.47 21.27 1.54
C ALA A 317 17.77 20.64 2.75
N ARG A 318 16.79 19.78 2.48
CA ARG A 318 16.20 18.90 3.48
C ARG A 318 17.09 17.69 3.70
N LEU A 319 17.08 17.16 4.92
CA LEU A 319 17.84 15.98 5.30
C LEU A 319 16.94 14.84 5.74
N GLU A 320 17.21 13.64 5.23
CA GLU A 320 16.56 12.40 5.63
C GLU A 320 17.60 11.43 6.18
N SER A 321 17.46 10.99 7.43
CA SER A 321 18.30 9.90 7.97
C SER A 321 17.68 8.55 7.61
N SER A 322 18.52 7.62 7.17
CA SER A 322 18.12 6.26 6.82
C SER A 322 19.19 5.25 7.28
N GLY A 323 18.77 4.00 7.46
CA GLY A 323 19.68 2.88 7.79
C GLY A 323 19.73 2.58 9.28
N ARG A 324 19.28 1.38 9.66
CA ARG A 324 19.34 0.84 11.04
C ARG A 324 18.78 1.77 12.13
N LEU A 325 17.78 2.57 11.79
CA LEU A 325 17.05 3.39 12.74
C LEU A 325 16.23 2.50 13.69
N ALA A 326 16.29 2.83 14.98
CA ALA A 326 15.52 2.17 16.03
C ALA A 326 14.70 3.21 16.80
N LEU A 327 13.52 2.82 17.30
CA LEU A 327 12.57 3.72 17.95
C LEU A 327 13.20 4.42 19.17
N GLU A 328 14.05 3.71 19.91
CA GLU A 328 14.76 4.20 21.08
C GLU A 328 15.72 5.35 20.72
N SER A 329 16.22 5.38 19.48
CA SER A 329 17.10 6.43 18.98
C SER A 329 16.37 7.56 18.25
N ALA A 330 15.07 7.42 18.00
CA ALA A 330 14.30 8.34 17.17
C ALA A 330 14.43 9.80 17.64
N ARG A 331 14.30 10.02 18.96
CA ARG A 331 14.41 11.34 19.56
C ARG A 331 15.82 11.93 19.41
N THR A 332 16.86 11.13 19.62
CA THR A 332 18.26 11.56 19.45
C THR A 332 18.53 12.06 18.04
N TYR A 333 18.04 11.36 17.01
CA TYR A 333 18.15 11.84 15.63
C TYR A 333 17.32 13.10 15.41
N ALA A 334 16.10 13.17 15.94
CA ALA A 334 15.25 14.34 15.78
C ALA A 334 15.86 15.61 16.38
N ASP A 335 16.50 15.49 17.55
CA ASP A 335 17.15 16.60 18.25
C ASP A 335 18.39 17.13 17.48
N THR A 336 18.94 16.37 16.52
CA THR A 336 19.98 16.88 15.59
C THR A 336 19.43 17.94 14.63
N GLY A 337 18.11 17.96 14.41
CA GLY A 337 17.46 18.77 13.39
C GLY A 337 17.41 18.12 12.01
N VAL A 338 17.34 16.79 11.91
CA VAL A 338 17.02 16.15 10.62
C VAL A 338 15.53 16.38 10.26
N ASP A 339 15.18 16.49 8.99
CA ASP A 339 13.78 16.69 8.56
C ASP A 339 12.98 15.39 8.61
N TYR A 340 13.61 14.27 8.21
CA TYR A 340 12.94 12.99 8.06
C TYR A 340 13.72 11.82 8.64
N LEU A 341 12.99 10.82 9.13
CA LEU A 341 13.51 9.50 9.49
C LEU A 341 12.85 8.45 8.59
N ALA A 342 13.59 7.85 7.66
CA ALA A 342 13.07 6.81 6.77
C ALA A 342 13.18 5.43 7.41
N VAL A 343 12.04 4.87 7.82
CA VAL A 343 11.98 3.64 8.60
C VAL A 343 11.29 2.55 7.78
N GLY A 344 12.09 1.67 7.16
CA GLY A 344 11.56 0.55 6.39
C GLY A 344 10.75 -0.44 7.23
N ALA A 345 11.11 -0.61 8.51
CA ALA A 345 10.47 -1.56 9.41
C ALA A 345 8.98 -1.28 9.64
N LEU A 346 8.51 -0.05 9.36
CA LEU A 346 7.09 0.31 9.45
C LEU A 346 6.22 -0.53 8.51
N THR A 347 6.73 -0.94 7.35
CA THR A 347 5.94 -1.67 6.34
C THR A 347 6.34 -3.13 6.22
N HIS A 348 7.64 -3.45 6.21
CA HIS A 348 8.09 -4.85 6.03
C HIS A 348 8.13 -5.67 7.34
N SER A 349 8.06 -5.04 8.51
CA SER A 349 8.26 -5.73 9.80
C SER A 349 7.38 -5.24 10.94
N ALA A 350 6.35 -4.43 10.67
CA ALA A 350 5.42 -4.04 11.72
C ALA A 350 4.69 -5.27 12.27
N PRO A 351 4.59 -5.43 13.60
CA PRO A 351 3.71 -6.42 14.19
C PRO A 351 2.26 -6.08 13.83
N ILE A 352 1.41 -7.09 13.72
CA ILE A 352 -0.04 -6.87 13.57
C ILE A 352 -0.63 -6.28 14.86
N LEU A 353 -1.76 -5.58 14.74
CA LEU A 353 -2.62 -5.29 15.90
C LEU A 353 -3.69 -6.38 15.97
N ASP A 354 -3.82 -7.06 17.10
CA ASP A 354 -4.81 -8.13 17.25
C ASP A 354 -6.24 -7.56 17.32
N ILE A 355 -7.07 -7.96 16.35
CA ILE A 355 -8.48 -7.59 16.20
C ILE A 355 -9.23 -8.89 15.90
N GLY A 356 -10.34 -9.12 16.59
CA GLY A 356 -11.21 -10.27 16.38
C GLY A 356 -12.57 -9.88 15.81
N LEU A 357 -13.26 -10.84 15.22
CA LEU A 357 -14.68 -10.76 14.93
C LEU A 357 -15.43 -11.66 15.91
N ASP A 358 -16.37 -11.09 16.68
CA ASP A 358 -17.22 -11.85 17.59
C ASP A 358 -18.68 -11.76 17.15
N LEU A 359 -19.35 -12.90 16.94
CA LEU A 359 -20.80 -12.91 16.72
C LEU A 359 -21.55 -12.62 18.02
N ARG A 360 -22.56 -11.76 17.96
CA ARG A 360 -23.46 -11.52 19.10
C ARG A 360 -24.37 -12.72 19.32
N ASP A 361 -24.47 -13.14 20.58
CA ASP A 361 -25.46 -14.12 21.01
C ASP A 361 -26.80 -13.41 21.27
N GLU A 362 -27.71 -13.43 20.28
CA GLU A 362 -29.04 -12.81 20.40
C GLU A 362 -29.87 -13.40 21.57
N ALA A 363 -29.48 -14.54 22.15
CA ALA A 363 -30.14 -15.12 23.32
C ALA A 363 -29.76 -14.45 24.66
N GLN A 364 -28.66 -13.67 24.73
CA GLN A 364 -28.21 -13.02 25.97
C GLN A 364 -28.73 -11.58 26.16
N GLU A 365 -29.24 -10.92 25.12
CA GLU A 365 -29.74 -9.53 25.22
C GLU A 365 -31.17 -9.40 25.77
N VAL A 366 -31.89 -10.52 25.93
CA VAL A 366 -33.29 -10.55 26.47
C VAL A 366 -33.33 -10.93 27.97
N GLY A 367 -32.18 -10.95 28.65
CA GLY A 367 -32.02 -11.39 30.05
C GLY A 367 -32.15 -10.30 31.10
#